data_AF-A0A925RR28-F1
#
_entry.id   AF-A0A925RR28-F1
#
_cell.length_a   1.000
_cell.length_b   1.000
_cell.length_c   1.000
_cell.angle_alpha   90.00
_cell.angle_beta   90.00
_cell.angle_gamma   90.00
#
_symmetry.space_group_name_H-M   'P 1'
#
loop_
_entity.id
_entity.type
_entity.pdbx_description
1 polymer ?
#
loop_
_entity_poly.entity_id
_entity_poly.type
_entity_poly.pdbx_seq_one_letter_code
_entity_poly.pdbx_strand_id
1 'polypeptide(L)'
;MKTIYCLLLSLSSIFGERLPPLSTPLLFNTPEADAILSTLEVFPADNAWNQVVKDWPLHPDSKKIVASVGNDNPLRYNPDMAFVLVPPNQKKIPIQLGEFAEESDPGPYPVPDNVPIEGWPAYYKRGEHAAISLEDVQRDSLNLGGDRHAIVVDPVNRTLWEFYALKRTGDGWHAGQASFFDLKSNQSRPLGWTSSDAAGLPIFPAIIRFDELKRGSIRHALRVTVRKSRNAFVAPAS
;
A
#
# COMPACT_ATOMS: atom_id res chain seq x y z
N MET A 1 -47.22 -7.88 1.68
CA MET A 1 -46.11 -8.28 2.58
C MET A 1 -45.35 -9.40 1.88
N LYS A 2 -44.25 -9.08 1.17
CA LYS A 2 -43.44 -10.06 0.43
C LYS A 2 -42.15 -10.27 1.21
N THR A 3 -42.06 -11.40 1.89
CA THR A 3 -40.85 -11.87 2.57
C THR A 3 -39.83 -12.26 1.51
N ILE A 4 -38.77 -11.48 1.37
CA ILE A 4 -37.59 -11.84 0.58
C ILE A 4 -36.73 -12.72 1.49
N TYR A 5 -36.59 -13.99 1.12
CA TYR A 5 -35.59 -14.86 1.72
C TYR A 5 -34.20 -14.36 1.31
N CYS A 6 -33.48 -13.75 2.24
CA CYS A 6 -32.06 -13.47 2.09
C CYS A 6 -31.34 -14.82 2.16
N LEU A 7 -30.99 -15.36 1.00
CA LEU A 7 -30.14 -16.54 0.90
C LEU A 7 -28.77 -16.14 1.44
N LEU A 8 -28.50 -16.44 2.71
CA LEU A 8 -27.15 -16.47 3.26
C LEU A 8 -26.41 -17.60 2.53
N LEU A 9 -25.82 -17.29 1.37
CA LEU A 9 -24.73 -18.09 0.85
C LEU A 9 -23.59 -17.91 1.86
N SER A 10 -23.48 -18.87 2.79
CA SER A 10 -22.21 -19.16 3.41
C SER A 10 -21.27 -19.50 2.27
N LEU A 11 -20.43 -18.54 1.87
CA LEU A 11 -19.19 -18.83 1.18
C LEU A 11 -18.37 -19.64 2.19
N SER A 12 -18.63 -20.95 2.23
CA SER A 12 -17.67 -21.93 2.69
C SER A 12 -16.38 -21.54 2.00
N SER A 13 -15.44 -21.09 2.82
CA SER A 13 -14.12 -20.69 2.37
C SER A 13 -13.63 -21.70 1.35
N ILE A 14 -13.22 -21.22 0.17
CA ILE A 14 -12.49 -22.03 -0.81
C ILE A 14 -11.07 -22.25 -0.22
N PHE A 15 -10.99 -22.91 0.94
CA PHE A 15 -9.76 -23.51 1.45
C PHE A 15 -9.57 -24.79 0.64
N GLY A 16 -9.03 -24.65 -0.57
CA GLY A 16 -8.82 -25.79 -1.46
C GLY A 16 -8.08 -25.46 -2.75
N GLU A 17 -8.22 -24.25 -3.29
CA GLU A 17 -7.34 -23.83 -4.39
C GLU A 17 -6.02 -23.36 -3.80
N ARG A 18 -5.01 -24.22 -3.91
CA ARG A 18 -3.62 -23.86 -3.67
C ARG A 18 -3.33 -22.57 -4.44
N LEU A 19 -2.91 -21.52 -3.74
CA LEU A 19 -2.47 -20.26 -4.34
C LEU A 19 -1.70 -20.56 -5.63
N PRO A 20 -2.00 -19.89 -6.75
CA PRO A 20 -1.23 -20.10 -7.97
C PRO A 20 0.25 -19.89 -7.63
N PRO A 21 1.15 -20.79 -8.07
CA PRO A 21 2.55 -20.71 -7.68
C PRO A 21 3.13 -19.37 -8.14
N LEU A 22 3.41 -18.49 -7.18
CA LEU A 22 4.09 -17.22 -7.43
C LEU A 22 5.59 -17.52 -7.56
N SER A 23 6.05 -17.73 -8.79
CA SER A 23 7.46 -18.00 -9.13
C SER A 23 8.20 -16.78 -9.68
N THR A 24 7.47 -15.76 -10.12
CA THR A 24 8.02 -14.52 -10.69
C THR A 24 7.25 -13.32 -10.15
N PRO A 25 7.88 -12.12 -10.09
CA PRO A 25 7.19 -10.88 -9.73
C PRO A 25 5.96 -10.62 -10.60
N LEU A 26 4.87 -10.21 -9.96
CA LEU A 26 3.56 -10.04 -10.57
C LEU A 26 2.98 -8.66 -10.24
N LEU A 27 2.64 -7.89 -11.27
CA LEU A 27 2.03 -6.58 -11.09
C LEU A 27 0.60 -6.69 -10.57
N PHE A 28 0.20 -5.73 -9.74
CA PHE A 28 -1.12 -5.64 -9.09
C PHE A 28 -2.32 -5.73 -10.03
N ASN A 29 -2.16 -5.38 -11.31
CA ASN A 29 -3.24 -5.20 -12.28
C ASN A 29 -3.46 -6.44 -13.17
N THR A 30 -3.31 -7.64 -12.60
CA THR A 30 -3.45 -8.92 -13.31
C THR A 30 -4.47 -9.82 -12.61
N PRO A 31 -5.23 -10.66 -13.35
CA PRO A 31 -6.15 -11.63 -12.72
C PRO A 31 -5.46 -12.57 -11.72
N GLU A 32 -4.21 -12.94 -11.97
CA GLU A 32 -3.42 -13.78 -11.08
C GLU A 32 -3.10 -13.07 -9.77
N ALA A 33 -2.82 -11.76 -9.80
CA ALA A 33 -2.59 -10.96 -8.61
C ALA A 33 -3.89 -10.83 -7.81
N ASP A 34 -5.00 -10.57 -8.49
CA ASP A 34 -6.33 -10.49 -7.87
C ASP A 34 -6.70 -11.80 -7.15
N ALA A 35 -6.42 -12.95 -7.76
CA ALA A 35 -6.65 -14.25 -7.15
C ALA A 35 -5.84 -14.42 -5.85
N ILE A 36 -4.54 -14.06 -5.87
CA ILE A 36 -3.69 -14.12 -4.66
C ILE A 36 -4.23 -13.17 -3.58
N LEU A 37 -4.51 -11.92 -3.95
CA LEU A 37 -4.96 -10.87 -3.03
C LEU A 37 -6.31 -11.18 -2.40
N SER A 38 -7.20 -11.86 -3.11
CA SER A 38 -8.52 -12.26 -2.60
C SER A 38 -8.45 -13.19 -1.38
N THR A 39 -7.30 -13.83 -1.16
CA THR A 39 -7.04 -14.75 -0.04
C THR A 39 -5.97 -14.26 0.92
N LEU A 40 -5.29 -13.15 0.60
CA LEU A 40 -4.22 -12.61 1.43
C LEU A 40 -4.79 -11.95 2.69
N GLU A 41 -4.39 -12.49 3.84
CA GLU A 41 -4.61 -11.83 5.12
C GLU A 41 -3.56 -10.70 5.30
N VAL A 42 -4.05 -9.46 5.36
CA VAL A 42 -3.23 -8.27 5.65
C VAL A 42 -3.43 -7.89 7.10
N PHE A 43 -2.40 -8.16 7.91
CA PHE A 43 -2.39 -8.08 9.36
C PHE A 43 -3.36 -9.03 10.08
N PRO A 44 -3.04 -9.41 11.34
CA PRO A 44 -3.95 -10.17 12.19
C PRO A 44 -5.30 -9.46 12.38
N ALA A 45 -6.35 -10.22 12.68
CA ALA A 45 -7.69 -9.68 12.93
C ALA A 45 -7.77 -8.70 14.12
N ASP A 46 -6.85 -8.81 15.08
CA ASP A 46 -6.74 -7.92 16.25
C ASP A 46 -5.77 -6.74 16.02
N ASN A 47 -5.26 -6.57 14.80
CA ASN A 47 -4.44 -5.42 14.42
C ASN A 47 -5.28 -4.13 14.34
N ALA A 48 -4.65 -2.99 14.64
CA ALA A 48 -5.28 -1.67 14.53
C ALA A 48 -5.88 -1.38 13.14
N TRP A 49 -5.29 -1.91 12.05
CA TRP A 49 -5.82 -1.78 10.69
C TRP A 49 -7.17 -2.48 10.46
N ASN A 50 -7.45 -3.52 11.25
CA ASN A 50 -8.65 -4.35 11.17
C ASN A 50 -9.65 -4.02 12.30
N GLN A 51 -9.34 -3.04 13.14
CA GLN A 51 -10.17 -2.72 14.29
C GLN A 51 -11.46 -1.98 13.90
N VAL A 52 -12.59 -2.49 14.36
CA VAL A 52 -13.90 -1.86 14.15
C VAL A 52 -14.06 -0.66 15.07
N VAL A 53 -14.17 0.54 14.49
CA VAL A 53 -14.28 1.81 15.22
C VAL A 53 -15.69 2.41 15.27
N LYS A 54 -16.71 1.66 14.83
CA LYS A 54 -18.08 2.19 14.63
C LYS A 54 -18.72 2.78 15.89
N ASP A 55 -18.37 2.24 17.06
CA ASP A 55 -18.94 2.62 18.36
C ASP A 55 -17.96 3.49 19.19
N TRP A 56 -16.85 3.94 18.58
CA TRP A 56 -15.88 4.75 19.29
C TRP A 56 -16.44 6.15 19.61
N PRO A 57 -16.07 6.74 20.76
CA PRO A 57 -16.49 8.08 21.09
C PRO A 57 -15.95 9.07 20.04
N LEU A 58 -16.82 9.96 19.57
CA LEU A 58 -16.39 11.05 18.70
C LEU A 58 -15.50 12.01 19.47
N HIS A 59 -14.42 12.46 18.82
CA HIS A 59 -13.60 13.55 19.35
C HIS A 59 -14.47 14.81 19.55
N PRO A 60 -14.32 15.58 20.64
CA PRO A 60 -15.14 16.78 20.92
C PRO A 60 -15.18 17.79 19.76
N ASP A 61 -14.06 17.94 19.05
CA ASP A 61 -13.95 18.79 17.85
C ASP A 61 -14.30 18.11 16.51
N SER A 62 -14.89 16.91 16.49
CA SER A 62 -15.15 16.14 15.25
C SER A 62 -15.83 16.98 14.16
N LYS A 63 -16.87 17.76 14.51
CA LYS A 63 -17.55 18.67 13.58
C LYS A 63 -16.63 19.72 12.97
N LYS A 64 -15.68 20.27 13.75
CA LYS A 64 -14.71 21.26 13.26
C LYS A 64 -13.68 20.62 12.33
N ILE A 65 -13.24 19.40 12.65
CA ILE A 65 -12.30 18.63 11.82
C ILE A 65 -12.95 18.35 10.46
N VAL A 66 -14.17 17.83 10.43
CA VAL A 66 -14.90 17.55 9.17
C VAL A 66 -15.14 18.84 8.38
N ALA A 67 -15.56 19.92 9.04
CA ALA A 67 -15.72 21.22 8.38
C ALA A 67 -14.42 21.77 7.79
N SER A 68 -13.25 21.48 8.38
CA SER A 68 -11.95 21.93 7.86
C SER A 68 -11.50 21.19 6.59
N VAL A 69 -11.98 19.95 6.38
CA VAL A 69 -11.79 19.19 5.13
C VAL A 69 -12.80 19.65 4.07
N GLY A 70 -14.01 20.01 4.53
CA GLY A 70 -15.10 20.56 3.73
C GLY A 70 -16.25 19.56 3.63
N ASN A 71 -17.38 19.90 4.26
CA ASN A 71 -18.53 19.00 4.43
C ASN A 71 -19.15 18.55 3.10
N ASP A 72 -19.11 19.41 2.09
CA ASP A 72 -19.79 19.21 0.81
C ASP A 72 -18.81 19.00 -0.36
N ASN A 73 -17.51 18.88 -0.05
CA ASN A 73 -16.50 18.65 -1.07
C ASN A 73 -16.58 17.20 -1.57
N PRO A 74 -16.50 16.96 -2.89
CA PRO A 74 -16.38 15.61 -3.39
C PRO A 74 -15.05 14.99 -2.95
N LEU A 75 -15.10 13.74 -2.51
CA LEU A 75 -13.89 12.95 -2.32
C LEU A 75 -13.23 12.69 -3.68
N ARG A 76 -11.91 12.79 -3.71
CA ARG A 76 -11.08 12.34 -4.83
C ARG A 76 -10.25 11.16 -4.37
N TYR A 77 -10.19 10.13 -5.20
CA TYR A 77 -9.29 9.00 -4.99
C TYR A 77 -7.95 9.28 -5.65
N ASN A 78 -6.89 8.67 -5.11
CA ASN A 78 -5.57 8.73 -5.71
C ASN A 78 -5.26 7.40 -6.43
N PRO A 79 -5.09 7.38 -7.77
CA PRO A 79 -4.85 6.15 -8.54
C PRO A 79 -3.37 5.81 -8.75
N ASP A 80 -2.45 6.41 -7.98
CA ASP A 80 -1.01 6.37 -8.21
C ASP A 80 -0.27 5.28 -7.40
N MET A 81 -0.85 4.77 -6.32
CA MET A 81 -0.23 3.76 -5.45
C MET A 81 -0.33 2.35 -6.06
N ALA A 82 0.62 2.03 -6.93
CA ALA A 82 0.80 0.70 -7.49
C ALA A 82 1.73 -0.17 -6.63
N PHE A 83 1.59 -1.49 -6.75
CA PHE A 83 2.43 -2.45 -6.03
C PHE A 83 2.76 -3.68 -6.89
N VAL A 84 3.76 -4.44 -6.45
CA VAL A 84 4.17 -5.71 -7.07
C VAL A 84 4.16 -6.82 -6.02
N LEU A 85 3.63 -7.98 -6.39
CA LEU A 85 3.73 -9.20 -5.61
C LEU A 85 5.01 -9.94 -6.00
N VAL A 86 5.80 -10.39 -5.04
CA VAL A 86 7.06 -11.10 -5.28
C VAL A 86 7.04 -12.50 -4.70
N PRO A 87 7.74 -13.46 -5.32
CA PRO A 87 7.84 -14.81 -4.78
C PRO A 87 8.60 -14.82 -3.43
N PRO A 88 8.39 -15.82 -2.57
CA PRO A 88 9.01 -15.88 -1.24
C PRO A 88 10.54 -15.96 -1.25
N ASN A 89 11.12 -16.31 -2.39
CA ASN A 89 12.57 -16.40 -2.63
C ASN A 89 13.07 -15.28 -3.55
N GLN A 90 12.32 -14.16 -3.68
CA GLN A 90 12.73 -13.01 -4.47
C GLN A 90 14.14 -12.58 -4.11
N LYS A 91 15.00 -12.48 -5.13
CA LYS A 91 16.38 -12.05 -4.96
C LYS A 91 16.39 -10.67 -4.33
N LYS A 92 17.13 -10.56 -3.22
CA LYS A 92 17.37 -9.29 -2.53
C LYS A 92 18.57 -8.57 -3.12
N ILE A 93 18.49 -7.26 -3.21
CA ILE A 93 19.54 -6.39 -3.74
C ILE A 93 19.90 -5.29 -2.74
N PRO A 94 21.14 -4.79 -2.74
CA PRO A 94 21.46 -3.57 -2.01
C PRO A 94 20.73 -2.38 -2.63
N ILE A 95 20.28 -1.46 -1.78
CA ILE A 95 19.75 -0.15 -2.17
C ILE A 95 20.49 0.86 -1.32
N GLN A 96 20.99 1.92 -1.95
CA GLN A 96 21.62 3.02 -1.24
C GLN A 96 20.53 3.93 -0.65
N LEU A 97 20.52 4.04 0.68
CA LEU A 97 19.58 4.90 1.41
C LEU A 97 20.06 6.35 1.48
N GLY A 98 19.11 7.29 1.56
CA GLY A 98 19.34 8.73 1.53
C GLY A 98 18.77 9.45 2.76
N GLU A 99 17.88 10.41 2.51
CA GLU A 99 17.38 11.42 3.46
C GLU A 99 16.93 10.86 4.83
N PHE A 100 16.32 9.68 4.85
CA PHE A 100 15.78 9.04 6.06
C PHE A 100 16.44 7.68 6.33
N ALA A 101 17.75 7.56 6.04
CA ALA A 101 18.50 6.32 6.28
C ALA A 101 18.46 5.85 7.74
N GLU A 102 18.53 6.78 8.70
CA GLU A 102 18.49 6.48 10.15
C GLU A 102 17.12 6.00 10.64
N GLU A 103 16.06 6.25 9.87
CA GLU A 103 14.68 5.81 10.14
C GLU A 103 14.21 4.75 9.13
N SER A 104 15.15 4.01 8.55
CA SER A 104 14.91 2.94 7.59
C SER A 104 15.28 1.57 8.13
N ASP A 105 14.57 0.55 7.68
CA ASP A 105 14.91 -0.84 8.00
C ASP A 105 16.09 -1.34 7.17
N PRO A 106 16.96 -2.18 7.77
CA PRO A 106 18.15 -2.67 7.09
C PRO A 106 17.81 -3.62 5.94
N GLY A 107 18.51 -3.44 4.82
CA GLY A 107 18.44 -4.34 3.66
C GLY A 107 19.26 -5.62 3.83
N PRO A 108 19.47 -6.39 2.73
CA PRO A 108 19.08 -6.09 1.35
C PRO A 108 17.57 -6.28 1.09
N TYR A 109 17.09 -5.74 -0.03
CA TYR A 109 15.65 -5.52 -0.28
C TYR A 109 15.13 -6.34 -1.48
N PRO A 110 13.91 -6.89 -1.44
CA PRO A 110 13.37 -7.79 -2.47
C PRO A 110 12.80 -7.03 -3.68
N VAL A 111 13.45 -5.97 -4.15
CA VAL A 111 12.94 -5.13 -5.25
C VAL A 111 13.15 -5.82 -6.60
N PRO A 112 12.08 -6.15 -7.36
CA PRO A 112 12.21 -6.74 -8.69
C PRO A 112 12.44 -5.67 -9.77
N ASP A 113 12.94 -6.08 -10.94
CA ASP A 113 13.18 -5.16 -12.06
C ASP A 113 11.90 -4.47 -12.58
N ASN A 114 10.74 -5.11 -12.42
CA ASN A 114 9.44 -4.56 -12.83
C ASN A 114 8.70 -3.83 -11.70
N VAL A 115 9.39 -3.43 -10.62
CA VAL A 115 8.76 -2.65 -9.53
C VAL A 115 8.08 -1.40 -10.09
N PRO A 116 6.77 -1.21 -9.88
CA PRO A 116 6.11 0.02 -10.28
C PRO A 116 6.54 1.16 -9.34
N ILE A 117 6.75 2.34 -9.91
CA ILE A 117 6.88 3.58 -9.16
C ILE A 117 5.53 4.29 -9.18
N GLU A 118 5.22 5.00 -8.10
CA GLU A 118 4.06 5.88 -7.98
C GLU A 118 3.66 6.55 -9.29
N GLY A 119 2.37 6.44 -9.61
CA GLY A 119 1.78 6.93 -10.84
C GLY A 119 1.85 5.93 -11.99
N TRP A 120 2.68 4.88 -11.94
CA TRP A 120 2.69 3.85 -12.97
C TRP A 120 1.55 2.82 -12.78
N PRO A 121 0.85 2.41 -13.85
CA PRO A 121 0.86 2.98 -15.19
C PRO A 121 -0.10 4.16 -15.31
N ALA A 122 -1.02 4.38 -14.36
CA ALA A 122 -2.18 5.23 -14.54
C ALA A 122 -1.84 6.68 -14.94
N TYR A 123 -0.94 7.35 -14.23
CA TYR A 123 -0.47 8.70 -14.57
C TYR A 123 0.32 8.72 -15.88
N TYR A 124 1.32 7.85 -16.02
CA TYR A 124 2.26 7.88 -17.15
C TYR A 124 1.70 7.37 -18.48
N LYS A 125 0.71 6.48 -18.44
CA LYS A 125 0.06 5.93 -19.64
C LYS A 125 -1.17 6.71 -20.09
N ARG A 126 -1.59 7.73 -19.33
CA ARG A 126 -2.64 8.66 -19.74
C ARG A 126 -2.02 9.90 -20.41
N GLY A 127 -2.55 10.28 -21.57
CA GLY A 127 -2.21 11.56 -22.22
C GLY A 127 -0.77 11.64 -22.73
N GLU A 128 -0.10 12.76 -22.43
CA GLU A 128 1.15 13.21 -23.08
C GLU A 128 2.37 12.33 -22.79
N HIS A 129 2.32 11.47 -21.79
CA HIS A 129 3.44 10.60 -21.40
C HIS A 129 3.33 9.16 -21.95
N ALA A 130 2.31 8.82 -22.73
CA ALA A 130 1.97 7.43 -23.05
C ALA A 130 3.11 6.57 -23.64
N ALA A 131 4.08 7.21 -24.31
CA ALA A 131 5.24 6.56 -24.92
C ALA A 131 6.33 6.12 -23.91
N ILE A 132 6.32 6.60 -22.67
CA ILE A 132 7.38 6.32 -21.69
C ILE A 132 7.36 4.87 -21.19
N SER A 133 8.52 4.26 -21.02
CA SER A 133 8.63 2.91 -20.44
C SER A 133 8.60 2.94 -18.91
N LEU A 134 8.40 1.78 -18.27
CA LEU A 134 8.53 1.70 -16.80
C LEU A 134 9.97 2.03 -16.38
N GLU A 135 10.97 1.58 -17.14
CA GLU A 135 12.37 1.88 -16.82
C GLU A 135 12.65 3.39 -16.84
N ASP A 136 12.12 4.12 -17.82
CA ASP A 136 12.24 5.57 -17.86
C ASP A 136 11.61 6.23 -16.63
N VAL A 137 10.47 5.72 -16.16
CA VAL A 137 9.84 6.19 -14.92
C VAL A 137 10.69 5.85 -13.71
N GLN A 138 11.21 4.61 -13.61
CA GLN A 138 12.12 4.17 -12.55
C GLN A 138 13.40 5.01 -12.50
N ARG A 139 13.88 5.49 -13.65
CA ARG A 139 15.06 6.37 -13.77
C ARG A 139 14.73 7.86 -13.63
N ASP A 140 13.45 8.21 -13.58
CA ASP A 140 12.98 9.60 -13.62
C ASP A 140 13.52 10.35 -14.86
N SER A 141 13.49 9.71 -16.03
CA SER A 141 14.04 10.25 -17.29
C SER A 141 13.39 11.57 -17.73
N LEU A 142 12.15 11.83 -17.29
CA LEU A 142 11.44 13.09 -17.53
C LEU A 142 11.72 14.16 -16.47
N ASN A 143 12.46 13.82 -15.41
CA ASN A 143 12.78 14.71 -14.29
C ASN A 143 11.52 15.34 -13.68
N LEU A 144 10.50 14.52 -13.42
CA LEU A 144 9.23 14.96 -12.82
C LEU A 144 9.29 14.97 -11.29
N GLY A 145 10.28 14.31 -10.70
CA GLY A 145 10.44 14.21 -9.24
C GLY A 145 9.30 13.44 -8.60
N GLY A 146 8.78 13.98 -7.49
CA GLY A 146 7.72 13.37 -6.69
C GLY A 146 8.25 12.46 -5.58
N ASP A 147 7.33 11.92 -4.80
CA ASP A 147 7.68 11.04 -3.69
C ASP A 147 8.15 9.67 -4.18
N ARG A 148 7.70 9.25 -5.37
CA ARG A 148 8.17 8.06 -6.09
C ARG A 148 8.09 6.81 -5.21
N HIS A 149 6.94 6.64 -4.57
CA HIS A 149 6.68 5.48 -3.73
C HIS A 149 6.82 4.19 -4.54
N ALA A 150 7.35 3.14 -3.90
CA ALA A 150 7.36 1.80 -4.45
C ALA A 150 6.96 0.80 -3.37
N ILE A 151 6.12 -0.17 -3.73
CA ILE A 151 5.49 -1.10 -2.79
C ILE A 151 5.72 -2.53 -3.28
N VAL A 152 6.35 -3.34 -2.44
CA VAL A 152 6.71 -4.73 -2.71
C VAL A 152 6.11 -5.64 -1.65
N VAL A 153 5.24 -6.55 -2.06
CA VAL A 153 4.53 -7.47 -1.17
C VAL A 153 4.96 -8.90 -1.44
N ASP A 154 5.38 -9.61 -0.40
CA ASP A 154 5.52 -11.06 -0.43
C ASP A 154 4.27 -11.68 0.22
N PRO A 155 3.30 -12.16 -0.58
CA PRO A 155 2.06 -12.69 -0.06
C PRO A 155 2.23 -14.06 0.62
N VAL A 156 3.36 -14.76 0.39
CA VAL A 156 3.60 -16.09 0.96
C VAL A 156 4.23 -15.97 2.34
N ASN A 157 5.31 -15.20 2.49
CA ASN A 157 5.90 -14.93 3.80
C ASN A 157 5.12 -13.88 4.60
N ARG A 158 4.19 -13.18 3.94
CA ARG A 158 3.38 -12.07 4.48
C ARG A 158 4.26 -10.93 4.98
N THR A 159 5.11 -10.42 4.11
CA THR A 159 5.97 -9.27 4.40
C THR A 159 5.75 -8.16 3.39
N LEU A 160 5.91 -6.92 3.84
CA LEU A 160 5.75 -5.72 3.04
C LEU A 160 7.02 -4.86 3.13
N TRP A 161 7.48 -4.41 1.98
CA TRP A 161 8.53 -3.41 1.85
C TRP A 161 7.99 -2.20 1.08
N GLU A 162 8.21 -1.02 1.63
CA GLU A 162 7.82 0.24 1.00
C GLU A 162 9.01 1.18 0.95
N PHE A 163 9.09 1.99 -0.11
CA PHE A 163 10.20 2.89 -0.34
C PHE A 163 9.69 4.29 -0.65
N TYR A 164 10.35 5.29 -0.08
CA TYR A 164 10.25 6.68 -0.50
C TYR A 164 11.42 7.01 -1.43
N ALA A 165 11.15 7.82 -2.45
CA ALA A 165 12.10 8.31 -3.44
C ALA A 165 12.87 7.18 -4.16
N LEU A 166 12.21 6.05 -4.48
CA LEU A 166 12.88 4.94 -5.15
C LEU A 166 13.25 5.33 -6.60
N LYS A 167 14.54 5.22 -6.92
CA LYS A 167 15.09 5.60 -8.22
C LYS A 167 16.18 4.64 -8.67
N ARG A 168 16.12 4.27 -9.94
CA ARG A 168 17.16 3.48 -10.61
C ARG A 168 18.20 4.41 -11.22
N THR A 169 19.47 4.23 -10.89
CA THR A 169 20.60 5.00 -11.41
C THR A 169 21.52 4.11 -12.25
N GLY A 170 22.68 4.64 -12.67
CA GLY A 170 23.72 3.84 -13.34
C GLY A 170 24.38 2.82 -12.41
N ASP A 171 24.45 3.15 -11.11
CA ASP A 171 25.19 2.36 -10.11
C ASP A 171 24.29 1.42 -9.28
N GLY A 172 22.99 1.42 -9.54
CA GLY A 172 22.01 0.57 -8.85
C GLY A 172 20.75 1.31 -8.43
N TRP A 173 20.11 0.83 -7.38
CA TRP A 173 18.90 1.45 -6.82
C TRP A 173 19.24 2.36 -5.65
N HIS A 174 18.57 3.50 -5.59
CA HIS A 174 18.64 4.48 -4.51
C HIS A 174 17.23 4.71 -3.97
N ALA A 175 17.10 4.90 -2.66
CA ALA A 175 15.85 5.29 -2.01
C ALA A 175 16.14 6.33 -0.93
N GLY A 176 15.21 7.26 -0.70
CA GLY A 176 15.29 8.17 0.45
C GLY A 176 15.03 7.44 1.76
N GLN A 177 14.12 6.46 1.75
CA GLN A 177 13.68 5.70 2.92
C GLN A 177 13.26 4.28 2.53
N ALA A 178 13.42 3.30 3.43
CA ALA A 178 12.89 1.95 3.27
C ALA A 178 12.19 1.47 4.55
N SER A 179 10.91 1.09 4.44
CA SER A 179 10.09 0.60 5.56
C SER A 179 9.75 -0.88 5.39
N PHE A 180 9.98 -1.67 6.43
CA PHE A 180 9.54 -3.06 6.55
C PHE A 180 8.32 -3.19 7.46
N PHE A 181 7.39 -4.05 7.06
CA PHE A 181 6.29 -4.48 7.92
C PHE A 181 6.08 -5.99 7.82
N ASP A 182 5.99 -6.65 8.98
CA ASP A 182 5.54 -8.04 9.08
C ASP A 182 4.01 -8.05 9.14
N LEU A 183 3.35 -8.49 8.07
CA LEU A 183 1.90 -8.55 7.96
C LEU A 183 1.27 -9.65 8.84
N LYS A 184 2.08 -10.36 9.64
CA LYS A 184 1.63 -11.31 10.68
C LYS A 184 1.67 -10.71 12.08
N SER A 185 2.13 -9.47 12.22
CA SER A 185 2.45 -8.84 13.50
C SER A 185 1.56 -7.64 13.80
N ASN A 186 1.38 -7.36 15.09
CA ASN A 186 0.77 -6.13 15.60
C ASN A 186 1.82 -5.08 15.99
N GLN A 187 3.09 -5.31 15.65
CA GLN A 187 4.16 -4.35 15.92
C GLN A 187 4.08 -3.16 14.97
N SER A 188 4.03 -1.96 15.55
CA SER A 188 4.27 -0.70 14.84
C SER A 188 5.76 -0.45 14.67
N ARG A 189 6.11 0.51 13.79
CA ARG A 189 7.45 1.09 13.74
C ARG A 189 7.82 1.74 15.08
N PRO A 190 9.13 1.97 15.36
CA PRO A 190 9.54 2.72 16.53
C PRO A 190 8.85 4.08 16.60
N LEU A 191 8.45 4.49 17.81
CA LEU A 191 7.78 5.77 18.02
C LEU A 191 8.66 6.93 17.53
N GLY A 192 8.10 7.86 16.75
CA GLY A 192 8.81 8.98 16.16
C GLY A 192 9.47 8.68 14.81
N TRP A 193 9.53 7.41 14.38
CA TRP A 193 10.10 7.08 13.08
C TRP A 193 9.10 7.35 11.96
N THR A 194 9.62 7.92 10.87
CA THR A 194 8.91 8.01 9.60
C THR A 194 8.69 6.64 8.97
N SER A 195 7.93 6.63 7.87
CA SER A 195 7.87 5.55 6.91
C SER A 195 7.72 6.13 5.52
N SER A 196 7.50 5.29 4.51
CA SER A 196 7.13 5.79 3.19
C SER A 196 5.79 6.53 3.20
N ASP A 197 4.94 6.35 4.22
CA ASP A 197 3.72 7.14 4.45
C ASP A 197 3.95 8.47 5.20
N ALA A 198 5.19 8.77 5.61
CA ALA A 198 5.58 9.81 6.56
C ALA A 198 5.08 9.62 8.01
N ALA A 199 3.90 9.04 8.24
CA ALA A 199 3.31 8.86 9.59
C ALA A 199 3.69 7.55 10.28
N GLY A 200 4.78 6.90 9.84
CA GLY A 200 5.17 5.58 10.33
C GLY A 200 4.25 4.41 9.95
N LEU A 201 3.23 4.66 9.13
CA LEU A 201 2.24 3.67 8.70
C LEU A 201 2.63 2.99 7.39
N PRO A 202 2.16 1.76 7.14
CA PRO A 202 2.24 1.16 5.82
C PRO A 202 1.20 1.76 4.86
N ILE A 203 1.54 1.88 3.57
CA ILE A 203 0.66 2.35 2.50
C ILE A 203 -0.24 1.23 1.99
N PHE A 204 0.31 0.05 1.70
CA PHE A 204 -0.40 -1.08 1.08
C PHE A 204 -1.71 -1.47 1.78
N PRO A 205 -1.79 -1.54 3.12
CA PRO A 205 -3.02 -1.87 3.83
C PRO A 205 -4.15 -0.85 3.67
N ALA A 206 -3.86 0.37 3.19
CA ALA A 206 -4.85 1.39 2.89
C ALA A 206 -5.31 1.41 1.42
N ILE A 207 -4.68 0.64 0.54
CA ILE A 207 -4.99 0.63 -0.89
C ILE A 207 -6.25 -0.18 -1.13
N ILE A 208 -7.24 0.44 -1.78
CA ILE A 208 -8.42 -0.25 -2.29
C ILE A 208 -8.01 -1.13 -3.47
N ARG A 209 -8.28 -2.43 -3.39
CA ARG A 209 -7.89 -3.39 -4.44
C ARG A 209 -9.08 -3.86 -5.28
N PHE A 210 -8.78 -4.34 -6.49
CA PHE A 210 -9.81 -4.79 -7.42
C PHE A 210 -10.60 -6.00 -6.89
N ASP A 211 -9.96 -6.93 -6.18
CA ASP A 211 -10.63 -8.06 -5.53
C ASP A 211 -11.72 -7.62 -4.56
N GLU A 212 -11.51 -6.51 -3.85
CA GLU A 212 -12.46 -5.97 -2.88
C GLU A 212 -13.65 -5.30 -3.56
N LEU A 213 -13.40 -4.62 -4.67
CA LEU A 213 -14.46 -4.06 -5.52
C LEU A 213 -15.34 -5.17 -6.09
N LYS A 214 -14.74 -6.28 -6.53
CA LYS A 214 -15.47 -7.48 -6.99
C LYS A 214 -16.29 -8.13 -5.88
N ARG A 215 -15.72 -8.20 -4.68
CA ARG A 215 -16.41 -8.71 -3.48
C ARG A 215 -17.50 -7.75 -2.97
N GLY A 216 -17.45 -6.48 -3.36
CA GLY A 216 -18.41 -5.45 -2.97
C GLY A 216 -18.23 -4.92 -1.55
N SER A 217 -17.07 -5.14 -0.92
CA SER A 217 -16.79 -4.63 0.43
C SER A 217 -15.31 -4.39 0.67
N ILE A 218 -14.98 -3.19 1.15
CA ILE A 218 -13.68 -2.83 1.74
C ILE A 218 -13.79 -3.09 3.25
N ARG A 219 -12.81 -3.79 3.82
CA ARG A 219 -12.84 -4.23 5.23
C ARG A 219 -11.66 -3.76 6.06
N HIS A 220 -10.87 -2.83 5.53
CA HIS A 220 -9.71 -2.24 6.18
C HIS A 220 -9.89 -0.71 6.27
N ALA A 221 -9.06 -0.07 7.09
CA ALA A 221 -9.01 1.39 7.15
C ALA A 221 -8.52 2.00 5.82
N LEU A 222 -8.99 3.20 5.51
CA LEU A 222 -8.55 3.99 4.37
C LEU A 222 -7.63 5.12 4.84
N ARG A 223 -6.60 5.40 4.05
CA ARG A 223 -5.75 6.57 4.23
C ARG A 223 -6.37 7.78 3.52
N VAL A 224 -6.34 8.94 4.17
CA VAL A 224 -6.73 10.21 3.57
C VAL A 224 -5.66 11.25 3.86
N THR A 225 -5.42 12.14 2.90
CA THR A 225 -4.57 13.32 3.10
C THR A 225 -5.44 14.54 3.37
N VAL A 226 -5.02 15.36 4.32
CA VAL A 226 -5.70 16.62 4.68
C VAL A 226 -4.74 17.78 4.52
N ARG A 227 -5.26 18.95 4.14
CA ARG A 227 -4.41 20.14 3.91
C ARG A 227 -3.72 20.65 5.18
N LYS A 228 -4.36 20.46 6.34
CA LYS A 228 -3.85 20.91 7.64
C LYS A 228 -4.09 19.80 8.66
N SER A 229 -3.01 19.18 9.11
CA SER A 229 -3.01 18.28 10.26
C SER A 229 -2.55 19.04 11.51
N ARG A 230 -2.83 18.46 12.69
CA ARG A 230 -2.22 18.89 13.94
C ARG A 230 -0.82 18.28 14.05
N ASN A 231 0.09 18.93 14.76
CA ASN A 231 1.38 18.32 15.14
C ASN A 231 1.18 17.36 16.32
N ALA A 232 0.44 16.28 16.08
CA ALA A 232 0.16 15.20 17.02
C ALA A 232 -0.38 13.99 16.25
N PHE A 233 -0.20 12.79 16.81
CA PHE A 233 -0.68 11.56 16.24
C PHE A 233 -1.39 10.70 17.29
N VAL A 234 -2.10 9.69 16.81
CA VAL A 234 -2.67 8.61 17.61
C VAL A 234 -2.15 7.30 17.04
N ALA A 235 -1.91 6.31 17.90
CA ALA A 235 -1.56 4.97 17.45
C ALA A 235 -2.60 4.47 16.41
N PRO A 236 -2.18 3.75 15.35
CA PRO A 236 -0.85 3.15 15.18
C PRO A 236 0.20 4.03 14.47
N ALA A 237 -0.06 5.32 14.22
CA ALA A 237 0.95 6.23 13.65
C ALA A 237 2.11 6.47 14.63
N SER A 238 3.29 6.79 14.11
CA SER A 238 4.51 7.08 14.87
C SER A 238 5.18 8.39 14.49
#